data_AF-A0A7J9B3X4-F1
#
_entry.id   AF-A0A7J9B3X4-F1
#
_cell.length_a   1.000
_cell.length_b   1.000
_cell.length_c   1.000
_cell.angle_alpha   90.00
_cell.angle_beta   90.00
_cell.angle_gamma   90.00
#
_symmetry.space_group_name_H-M   'P 1'
#
loop_
_entity.id
_entity.type
_entity.pdbx_description
1 polymer ?
#
loop_
_entity_poly.entity_id
_entity_poly.type
_entity_poly.pdbx_seq_one_letter_code
_entity_poly.pdbx_strand_id
1 'polypeptide(L)'
;GLVASDPDHLQDFCVADKTSRINVNGYPCKNAVNVTEVDFFFGGLANSAVINNLVGSVITTANVEKIPGLNTLGVSLARIDYQPDGLNPPHTHPRAS
;
A
#
# COMPACT_ATOMS: atom_id res chain seq x y z
N GLY A 1 0.80 -25.34 6.15
CA GLY A 1 -0.10 -24.41 6.86
C GLY A 1 -0.98 -23.73 5.83
N LEU A 2 -2.22 -23.37 6.17
CA LEU A 2 -3.02 -22.52 5.27
C LEU A 2 -2.26 -21.21 5.05
N VAL A 3 -2.01 -20.88 3.79
CA VAL A 3 -1.53 -19.56 3.39
C VAL A 3 -2.74 -18.63 3.50
N ALA A 4 -2.63 -17.58 4.31
CA ALA A 4 -3.64 -16.54 4.39
C ALA A 4 -3.26 -15.41 3.44
N SER A 5 -4.18 -15.04 2.56
CA SER A 5 -4.08 -13.91 1.63
C SER A 5 -5.23 -12.93 1.87
N ASP A 6 -5.20 -11.80 1.18
CA ASP A 6 -6.33 -10.88 1.13
C ASP A 6 -7.57 -11.59 0.52
N PRO A 7 -8.79 -11.25 0.98
CA PRO A 7 -10.03 -11.77 0.37
C PRO A 7 -10.19 -11.31 -1.08
N ASP A 8 -10.81 -12.14 -1.91
CA ASP A 8 -11.17 -11.77 -3.28
C ASP A 8 -12.17 -10.60 -3.31
N HIS A 9 -12.03 -9.72 -4.30
CA HIS A 9 -12.96 -8.62 -4.54
C HIS A 9 -14.29 -9.15 -5.09
N LEU A 10 -15.40 -8.48 -4.71
CA LEU A 10 -16.76 -8.86 -5.12
C LEU A 10 -17.38 -7.89 -6.14
N GLN A 11 -16.61 -6.89 -6.56
CA GLN A 11 -16.99 -5.83 -7.50
C GLN A 11 -15.74 -5.23 -8.14
N ASP A 12 -15.90 -4.48 -9.23
CA ASP A 12 -14.79 -3.89 -9.99
C ASP A 12 -13.85 -3.02 -9.14
N PHE A 13 -14.41 -2.25 -8.21
CA PHE A 13 -13.63 -1.44 -7.28
C PHE A 13 -14.34 -1.19 -5.95
N CYS A 14 -13.55 -1.00 -4.89
CA CYS A 14 -14.01 -0.52 -3.59
C CYS A 14 -12.94 0.42 -3.03
N VAL A 15 -12.91 1.67 -3.48
CA VAL A 15 -11.93 2.66 -3.01
C VAL A 15 -12.07 2.85 -1.49
N ALA A 16 -10.97 2.74 -0.73
CA ALA A 16 -11.00 2.88 0.72
C ALA A 16 -11.54 4.26 1.17
N ASP A 17 -12.60 4.27 1.97
CA ASP A 17 -13.05 5.43 2.73
C ASP A 17 -12.29 5.53 4.05
N LYS A 18 -11.23 6.33 4.05
CA LYS A 18 -10.37 6.59 5.22
C LYS A 18 -11.01 7.55 6.24
N THR A 19 -12.17 8.12 5.93
CA THR A 19 -12.89 9.05 6.81
C THR A 19 -14.01 8.38 7.59
N SER A 20 -14.39 7.16 7.20
CA SER A 20 -15.40 6.37 7.89
C SER A 20 -14.99 6.06 9.32
N ARG A 21 -15.97 6.09 10.23
CA ARG A 21 -15.81 5.68 11.64
C ARG A 21 -16.15 4.21 11.86
N ILE A 22 -16.53 3.50 10.81
CA ILE A 22 -16.92 2.09 10.86
C ILE A 22 -15.66 1.24 10.64
N ASN A 23 -15.43 0.29 11.56
CA ASN A 23 -14.32 -0.64 11.46
C ASN A 23 -14.79 -1.96 10.84
N VAL A 24 -14.08 -2.41 9.81
CA VAL A 24 -14.25 -3.70 9.14
C VAL A 24 -12.87 -4.33 8.88
N ASN A 25 -12.80 -5.57 8.41
CA ASN A 25 -11.55 -6.09 7.87
C ASN A 25 -11.23 -5.37 6.56
N GLY A 26 -10.14 -4.62 6.51
CA GLY A 26 -9.85 -3.67 5.43
C GLY A 26 -10.49 -2.30 5.68
N TYR A 27 -11.10 -1.71 4.65
CA TYR A 27 -11.76 -0.40 4.73
C TYR A 27 -13.18 -0.44 4.14
N PRO A 28 -14.13 0.32 4.71
CA PRO A 28 -15.39 0.61 4.03
C PRO A 28 -15.13 1.28 2.67
N CYS A 29 -16.03 1.08 1.70
CA CYS A 29 -15.89 1.68 0.38
C CYS A 29 -16.43 3.13 0.36
N LYS A 30 -15.70 4.03 -0.32
CA LYS A 30 -16.19 5.34 -0.76
C LYS A 30 -17.39 5.16 -1.69
N ASN A 31 -18.34 6.09 -1.65
CA ASN A 31 -19.46 6.09 -2.60
C ASN A 31 -18.93 6.20 -4.04
N ALA A 32 -19.36 5.29 -4.92
CA ALA A 32 -18.90 5.20 -6.31
C ALA A 32 -19.04 6.52 -7.09
N VAL A 33 -20.04 7.35 -6.78
CA VAL A 33 -20.22 8.66 -7.44
C VAL A 33 -19.11 9.67 -7.12
N ASN A 34 -18.37 9.44 -6.04
CA ASN A 34 -17.25 10.29 -5.60
C ASN A 34 -15.89 9.68 -5.97
N VAL A 35 -15.87 8.53 -6.64
CA VAL A 35 -14.62 7.87 -7.06
C VAL A 35 -14.11 8.51 -8.35
N THR A 36 -12.81 8.76 -8.38
CA THR A 36 -12.11 9.44 -9.47
C THR A 36 -10.76 8.77 -9.74
N GLU A 37 -10.10 9.10 -10.85
CA GLU A 37 -8.80 8.56 -11.23
C GLU A 37 -7.70 8.84 -10.18
N VAL A 38 -7.82 9.93 -9.42
CA VAL A 38 -6.86 10.27 -8.36
C VAL A 38 -6.90 9.29 -7.19
N ASP A 39 -7.99 8.51 -7.04
CA ASP A 39 -8.07 7.46 -6.02
C ASP A 39 -7.17 6.24 -6.38
N PHE A 40 -6.76 6.11 -7.64
CA PHE A 40 -5.96 4.98 -8.16
C PHE A 40 -4.53 5.37 -8.54
N PHE A 41 -4.22 6.66 -8.66
CA PHE A 41 -2.91 7.13 -9.09
C PHE A 41 -1.98 7.48 -7.92
N PHE A 42 -0.75 7.00 -7.96
CA PHE A 42 0.31 7.41 -7.05
C PHE A 42 1.67 7.45 -7.74
N GLY A 43 2.19 8.66 -7.95
CA GLY A 43 3.51 8.89 -8.56
C GLY A 43 4.69 8.79 -7.59
N GLY A 44 4.46 8.48 -6.30
CA GLY A 44 5.51 8.54 -5.29
C GLY A 44 6.65 7.55 -5.48
N LEU A 45 6.46 6.49 -6.28
CA LEU A 45 7.51 5.52 -6.62
C LEU A 45 8.38 5.95 -7.81
N ALA A 46 8.00 7.01 -8.53
CA ALA A 46 8.67 7.39 -9.79
C ALA A 46 10.12 7.85 -9.57
N ASN A 47 10.40 8.45 -8.42
CA ASN A 47 11.71 9.01 -8.10
C ASN A 47 12.36 8.31 -6.92
N SER A 48 13.69 8.35 -6.87
CA SER A 48 14.45 7.88 -5.71
C SER A 48 14.19 8.79 -4.51
N ALA A 49 14.04 8.20 -3.33
CA ALA A 49 13.92 8.96 -2.10
C ALA A 49 15.29 9.40 -1.56
N VAL A 50 15.30 10.53 -0.85
CA VAL A 50 16.51 11.05 -0.20
C VAL A 50 16.83 10.19 1.03
N ILE A 51 18.04 9.64 1.07
CA ILE A 51 18.52 8.81 2.18
C ILE A 51 19.33 9.69 3.13
N ASN A 52 18.80 9.92 4.33
CA ASN A 52 19.39 10.76 5.38
C ASN A 52 19.45 10.06 6.75
N ASN A 53 19.65 8.74 6.75
CA ASN A 53 19.65 7.91 7.95
C ASN A 53 20.88 6.98 8.01
N LEU A 54 21.17 6.45 9.20
CA LEU A 54 22.36 5.62 9.44
C LEU A 54 22.29 4.21 8.84
N VAL A 55 21.08 3.70 8.54
CA VAL A 55 20.93 2.39 7.90
C VAL A 55 21.17 2.46 6.39
N GLY A 56 21.25 3.65 5.81
CA GLY A 56 21.59 3.84 4.40
C GLY A 56 20.52 3.34 3.43
N SER A 57 19.28 3.16 3.89
CA SER A 57 18.15 2.75 3.04
C SER A 57 16.86 3.50 3.40
N VAL A 58 15.94 3.59 2.46
CA VAL A 58 14.62 4.19 2.68
C VAL A 58 13.56 3.40 1.92
N ILE A 59 12.42 3.16 2.56
CA ILE A 59 11.28 2.46 1.97
C ILE A 59 10.20 3.48 1.62
N THR A 60 9.86 3.58 0.34
CA THR A 60 8.69 4.32 -0.15
C THR A 60 7.57 3.33 -0.41
N THR A 61 6.51 3.36 0.40
CA THR A 61 5.38 2.42 0.27
C THR A 61 4.30 2.92 -0.67
N ALA A 62 3.64 1.99 -1.36
CA ALA A 62 2.47 2.19 -2.21
C ALA A 62 1.44 1.10 -1.89
N ASN A 63 0.82 1.23 -0.72
CA ASN A 63 -0.25 0.36 -0.23
C ASN A 63 -1.58 1.12 -0.23
N VAL A 64 -2.65 0.52 0.30
CA VAL A 64 -3.98 1.15 0.42
C VAL A 64 -3.97 2.52 1.11
N GLU A 65 -3.00 2.78 1.99
CA GLU A 65 -2.83 4.07 2.65
C GLU A 65 -2.31 5.17 1.71
N LYS A 66 -1.62 4.82 0.64
CA LYS A 66 -1.17 5.77 -0.40
C LYS A 66 -2.04 5.74 -1.65
N ILE A 67 -2.61 4.58 -1.97
CA ILE A 67 -3.48 4.36 -3.13
C ILE A 67 -4.80 3.76 -2.62
N PRO A 68 -5.79 4.60 -2.25
CA PRO A 68 -7.09 4.12 -1.75
C PRO A 68 -7.78 3.09 -2.66
N GLY A 69 -7.57 3.18 -3.97
CA GLY A 69 -8.10 2.25 -4.97
C GLY A 69 -7.58 0.83 -4.90
N LEU A 70 -6.51 0.54 -4.13
CA LEU A 70 -6.00 -0.82 -3.94
C LEU A 70 -6.82 -1.66 -2.96
N ASN A 71 -7.75 -1.05 -2.23
CA ASN A 71 -8.58 -1.77 -1.27
C ASN A 71 -9.37 -2.88 -1.99
N THR A 72 -9.36 -4.08 -1.40
CA THR A 72 -9.90 -5.35 -1.94
C THR A 72 -9.14 -5.99 -3.12
N LEU A 73 -8.13 -5.33 -3.70
CA LEU A 73 -7.45 -5.84 -4.89
C LEU A 73 -6.29 -6.81 -4.61
N GLY A 74 -5.92 -7.02 -3.33
CA GLY A 74 -4.91 -8.00 -2.93
C GLY A 74 -3.47 -7.67 -3.37
N VAL A 75 -3.19 -6.42 -3.76
CA VAL A 75 -1.86 -5.99 -4.21
C VAL A 75 -1.41 -4.72 -3.50
N SER A 76 -0.10 -4.61 -3.29
CA SER A 76 0.58 -3.40 -2.84
C SER A 76 2.02 -3.41 -3.34
N LEU A 77 2.68 -2.26 -3.33
CA LEU A 77 4.06 -2.13 -3.79
C LEU A 77 4.91 -1.36 -2.78
N ALA A 78 6.22 -1.51 -2.90
CA ALA A 78 7.20 -0.66 -2.24
C ALA A 78 8.42 -0.47 -3.14
N ARG A 79 9.00 0.73 -3.11
CA ARG A 79 10.32 1.02 -3.65
C ARG A 79 11.29 1.17 -2.50
N ILE A 80 12.46 0.54 -2.59
CA ILE A 80 13.51 0.66 -1.59
C ILE A 80 14.74 1.23 -2.30
N ASP A 81 15.19 2.39 -1.85
CA ASP A 81 16.42 3.02 -2.32
C ASP A 81 17.54 2.79 -1.29
N TYR A 82 18.77 2.53 -1.76
CA TYR A 82 19.94 2.25 -0.94
C TYR A 82 21.12 3.16 -1.33
N GLN A 83 21.88 3.59 -0.33
CA GLN A 83 23.24 4.11 -0.50
C GLN A 83 24.24 2.94 -0.56
N PRO A 84 25.50 3.18 -1.00
CA PRO A 84 26.57 2.22 -0.79
C PRO A 84 26.60 1.75 0.68
N ASP A 85 26.75 0.45 0.88
CA ASP A 85 26.72 -0.22 2.19
C ASP A 85 25.40 -0.08 2.99
N GLY A 86 24.35 0.45 2.36
CA GLY A 86 23.02 0.55 2.94
C GLY A 86 22.38 -0.82 3.18
N LEU A 87 21.57 -0.90 4.23
CA LEU A 87 20.90 -2.11 4.67
C LEU A 87 19.42 -1.83 4.93
N ASN A 88 18.57 -2.72 4.41
CA ASN A 88 17.20 -2.88 4.89
C ASN A 88 17.26 -4.08 5.85
N PRO A 89 17.19 -3.85 7.18
CA PRO A 89 17.46 -4.90 8.16
C PRO A 89 16.57 -6.14 7.95
N PRO A 90 16.98 -7.31 8.44
CA PRO A 90 16.13 -8.50 8.43
C PRO A 90 14.75 -8.21 9.04
N HIS A 91 13.70 -8.42 8.26
CA HIS A 91 12.31 -8.19 8.65
C HIS A 91 11.39 -9.21 7.96
N THR A 92 10.11 -9.22 8.36
CA THR A 92 9.10 -10.11 7.78
C THR A 92 7.85 -9.33 7.39
N HIS A 93 7.14 -9.83 6.38
CA HIS A 93 5.80 -9.38 6.02
C HIS A 93 4.81 -10.46 6.47
N PRO A 94 4.08 -10.27 7.59
CA PRO A 94 3.30 -11.35 8.21
C PRO A 94 2.05 -11.76 7.42
N ARG A 95 1.68 -11.03 6.37
CA ARG A 95 0.43 -11.20 5.60
C ARG A 95 0.64 -11.11 4.08
N ALA A 96 1.88 -11.20 3.61
CA ALA A 96 2.23 -11.19 2.20
C ALA A 96 3.54 -11.97 2.01
N SER A 97 3.70 -12.62 0.86
CA SER A 97 4.80 -13.53 0.55
C SER A 97 5.59 -13.12 -0.68
#